data_AF-A0A445MIS2-F1
#
_entry.id   AF-A0A445MIS2-F1
#
_cell.length_a   1.000
_cell.length_b   1.000
_cell.length_c   1.000
_cell.angle_alpha   90.00
_cell.angle_beta   90.00
_cell.angle_gamma   90.00
#
_symmetry.space_group_name_H-M   'P 1'
#
loop_
_entity.id
_entity.type
_entity.pdbx_description
1 polymer ?
#
loop_
_entity_poly.entity_id
_entity_poly.type
_entity_poly.pdbx_seq_one_letter_code
_entity_poly.pdbx_strand_id
1 'polypeptide(L)'
;FFTAHIPLYLYPFLNTTSKTRPFEHLRLASLGVIGALVKVDDPEAISFLLRTEIIPLCLRTMEIGTELSQTVATFIVEKILLDNLGLQHICATFERFIAVVDVLANMVVSHVEQPSTRLLKHIIRCYLRLSENGRACKALTRGLPAKLKDGTFILLS
;
A
#
# COMPACT_ATOMS: atom_id res chain seq x y z
N PHE A 1 -11.83 -18.49 8.31
CA PHE A 1 -10.52 -17.84 8.46
C PHE A 1 -10.65 -16.51 9.23
N PHE A 2 -11.48 -15.55 8.76
CA PHE A 2 -11.75 -14.28 9.48
C PHE A 2 -12.44 -14.46 10.83
N THR A 3 -13.42 -15.37 10.94
CA THR A 3 -14.13 -15.68 12.20
C THR A 3 -13.17 -16.12 13.32
N ALA A 4 -12.08 -16.79 12.96
CA ALA A 4 -11.05 -17.25 13.87
C ALA A 4 -9.96 -16.20 14.14
N HIS A 5 -10.10 -14.98 13.58
CA HIS A 5 -9.16 -13.86 13.73
C HIS A 5 -7.69 -14.20 13.39
N ILE A 6 -7.47 -15.22 12.55
CA ILE A 6 -6.13 -15.72 12.18
C ILE A 6 -5.20 -14.63 11.64
N PRO A 7 -5.64 -13.67 10.79
CA PRO A 7 -4.76 -12.59 10.33
C PRO A 7 -4.08 -11.80 11.45
N LEU A 8 -4.73 -11.63 12.61
CA LEU A 8 -4.20 -10.83 13.71
C LEU A 8 -2.93 -11.45 14.32
N TYR A 9 -2.78 -12.77 14.27
CA TYR A 9 -1.56 -13.44 14.72
C TYR A 9 -0.35 -13.16 13.82
N LEU A 10 -0.56 -12.65 12.61
CA LEU A 10 0.51 -12.27 11.68
C LEU A 10 0.97 -10.82 11.87
N TYR A 11 0.19 -9.98 12.57
CA TYR A 11 0.49 -8.55 12.69
C TYR A 11 1.77 -8.28 13.49
N PRO A 12 2.09 -9.04 14.57
CA PRO A 12 3.38 -8.92 15.24
C PRO A 12 4.56 -9.15 14.29
N PHE A 13 4.42 -10.06 13.30
CA PHE A 13 5.47 -10.33 12.32
C PHE A 13 5.65 -9.17 11.34
N LEU A 14 4.55 -8.58 10.86
CA LEU A 14 4.55 -7.38 10.02
C LEU A 14 5.17 -6.17 10.74
N ASN A 15 5.05 -6.11 12.08
CA ASN A 15 5.56 -5.02 12.89
C ASN A 15 7.07 -5.10 13.18
N THR A 16 7.72 -6.21 12.85
CA THR A 16 9.17 -6.39 13.07
C THR A 16 10.00 -5.41 12.22
N THR A 17 11.05 -4.83 12.79
CA THR A 17 11.90 -3.83 12.11
C THR A 17 13.29 -4.35 11.72
N SER A 18 13.65 -5.55 12.19
CA SER A 18 14.93 -6.17 11.86
C SER A 18 15.06 -6.42 10.36
N LYS A 19 16.16 -5.95 9.77
CA LYS A 19 16.49 -6.12 8.34
C LYS A 19 17.26 -7.41 8.05
N THR A 20 17.42 -8.31 9.02
CA THR A 20 18.08 -9.59 8.77
C THR A 20 17.20 -10.47 7.88
N ARG A 21 17.84 -11.32 7.07
CA ARG A 21 17.17 -12.19 6.10
C ARG A 21 15.99 -12.99 6.69
N PRO A 22 16.08 -13.59 7.90
CA PRO A 22 14.95 -14.30 8.49
C PRO A 22 13.71 -13.43 8.74
N PHE A 23 13.91 -12.20 9.23
CA PHE A 23 12.80 -11.29 9.50
C PHE A 23 12.18 -10.71 8.23
N GLU A 24 12.99 -10.44 7.19
CA GLU A 24 12.48 -10.09 5.86
C GLU A 24 11.60 -11.20 5.28
N HIS A 25 12.04 -12.47 5.36
CA HIS A 25 11.24 -13.60 4.87
C HIS A 25 9.95 -13.78 5.67
N LEU A 26 10.02 -13.61 6.99
CA LEU A 26 8.86 -13.71 7.86
C LEU A 26 7.81 -12.64 7.55
N ARG A 27 8.23 -11.38 7.34
CA ARG A 27 7.34 -10.31 6.88
C ARG A 27 6.73 -10.62 5.53
N LEU A 28 7.56 -11.01 4.56
CA LEU A 28 7.09 -11.34 3.21
C LEU A 28 6.07 -12.48 3.20
N ALA A 29 6.31 -13.55 3.96
CA ALA A 29 5.38 -14.66 4.08
C ALA A 29 4.04 -14.21 4.71
N SER A 30 4.11 -13.38 5.75
CA SER A 30 2.94 -12.80 6.41
C SER A 30 2.13 -11.90 5.46
N LEU A 31 2.81 -11.03 4.70
CA LEU A 31 2.20 -10.23 3.64
C LEU A 31 1.59 -11.09 2.55
N GLY A 32 2.20 -12.22 2.20
CA GLY A 32 1.67 -13.16 1.21
C GLY A 32 0.32 -13.72 1.61
N VAL A 33 0.12 -14.05 2.90
CA VAL A 33 -1.18 -14.49 3.42
C VAL A 33 -2.21 -13.36 3.30
N ILE A 34 -1.89 -12.14 3.75
CA ILE A 34 -2.81 -10.99 3.64
C ILE A 34 -3.12 -10.66 2.18
N GLY A 35 -2.10 -10.71 1.31
CA GLY A 35 -2.21 -10.50 -0.13
C GLY A 35 -3.16 -11.50 -0.79
N ALA A 36 -3.12 -12.77 -0.38
CA ALA A 36 -4.05 -13.79 -0.87
C ALA A 36 -5.50 -13.49 -0.45
N LEU A 37 -5.72 -12.97 0.76
CA LEU A 37 -7.05 -12.61 1.26
C LEU A 37 -7.67 -11.45 0.48
N VAL A 38 -6.90 -10.41 0.16
CA VAL A 38 -7.41 -9.25 -0.60
C VAL A 38 -7.49 -9.52 -2.11
N LYS A 39 -6.84 -10.58 -2.61
CA LYS A 39 -6.84 -10.93 -4.03
C LYS A 39 -8.18 -11.45 -4.51
N VAL A 40 -8.97 -12.10 -3.64
CA VAL A 40 -10.27 -12.70 -4.00
C VAL A 40 -11.41 -11.67 -4.11
N ASP A 41 -11.11 -10.37 -3.92
CA ASP A 41 -12.08 -9.27 -4.02
C ASP A 41 -13.32 -9.46 -3.12
N ASP A 42 -13.13 -10.14 -1.98
CA ASP A 42 -14.15 -10.37 -0.97
C ASP A 42 -14.35 -9.10 -0.10
N PRO A 43 -15.54 -8.46 -0.14
CA PRO A 43 -15.81 -7.28 0.68
C PRO A 43 -15.72 -7.55 2.19
N GLU A 44 -15.97 -8.79 2.65
CA GLU A 44 -15.84 -9.14 4.06
C GLU A 44 -14.37 -9.10 4.51
N ALA A 45 -13.45 -9.54 3.64
CA ALA A 45 -12.02 -9.44 3.88
C ALA A 45 -11.59 -7.97 4.06
N ILE A 46 -12.03 -7.08 3.17
CA ILE A 46 -11.72 -5.64 3.28
C ILE A 46 -12.33 -5.05 4.55
N SER A 47 -13.59 -5.34 4.84
CA SER A 47 -14.26 -4.86 6.06
C SER A 47 -13.56 -5.33 7.34
N PHE A 48 -13.12 -6.60 7.39
CA PHE A 48 -12.31 -7.11 8.48
C PHE A 48 -10.99 -6.34 8.60
N LEU A 49 -10.26 -6.23 7.49
CA LEU A 49 -8.96 -5.58 7.43
C LEU A 49 -9.03 -4.10 7.85
N LEU A 50 -10.03 -3.33 7.44
CA LEU A 50 -10.22 -1.93 7.82
C LEU A 50 -10.52 -1.72 9.30
N ARG A 51 -11.08 -2.73 9.99
CA ARG A 51 -11.30 -2.72 11.44
C ARG A 51 -10.02 -3.05 12.22
N THR A 52 -8.95 -3.42 11.51
CA THR A 52 -7.67 -3.82 12.09
C THR A 52 -6.57 -2.90 11.54
N GLU A 53 -5.44 -2.76 12.24
CA GLU A 53 -4.40 -1.79 11.87
C GLU A 53 -3.54 -2.24 10.66
N ILE A 54 -4.13 -2.86 9.63
CA ILE A 54 -3.37 -3.35 8.47
C ILE A 54 -2.77 -2.21 7.65
N ILE A 55 -3.48 -1.09 7.48
CA ILE A 55 -3.02 0.03 6.66
C ILE A 55 -1.70 0.59 7.22
N PRO A 56 -1.60 0.96 8.51
CA PRO A 56 -0.31 1.37 9.10
C PRO A 56 0.82 0.35 8.93
N LEU A 57 0.53 -0.96 9.06
CA LEU A 57 1.52 -2.02 8.89
C LEU A 57 2.02 -2.13 7.44
N CYS A 58 1.11 -2.00 6.46
CA CYS A 58 1.47 -1.97 5.06
C CYS A 58 2.26 -0.71 4.71
N LEU A 59 1.84 0.48 5.18
CA LEU A 59 2.55 1.74 4.94
C LEU A 59 3.98 1.70 5.47
N ARG A 60 4.19 1.14 6.68
CA ARG A 60 5.56 0.94 7.19
C ARG A 60 6.38 0.02 6.29
N THR A 61 5.80 -1.10 5.87
CA THR A 61 6.49 -2.04 4.97
C THR A 61 6.82 -1.38 3.62
N MET A 62 5.91 -0.57 3.08
CA MET A 62 6.11 0.21 1.87
C MET A 62 7.28 1.18 2.00
N GLU A 63 7.50 1.76 3.18
CA GLU A 63 8.58 2.72 3.43
C GLU A 63 9.95 2.05 3.62
N ILE A 64 10.05 0.96 4.39
CA ILE A 64 11.36 0.40 4.81
C ILE A 64 11.66 -1.02 4.33
N GLY A 65 10.73 -1.68 3.64
CA GLY A 65 10.87 -3.07 3.20
C GLY A 65 11.77 -3.25 1.98
N THR A 66 12.12 -4.51 1.71
CA THR A 66 12.69 -4.92 0.41
C THR A 66 11.71 -4.66 -0.75
N GLU A 67 12.20 -4.50 -1.98
CA GLU A 67 11.37 -4.23 -3.17
C GLU A 67 10.18 -5.20 -3.28
N LEU A 68 10.41 -6.49 -3.01
CA LEU A 68 9.37 -7.50 -3.06
C LEU A 68 8.31 -7.30 -1.96
N SER A 69 8.73 -7.05 -0.71
CA SER A 69 7.81 -6.75 0.40
C SER A 69 7.04 -5.44 0.16
N GLN A 70 7.71 -4.40 -0.37
CA GLN A 70 7.08 -3.16 -0.79
C GLN A 70 6.02 -3.42 -1.85
N THR A 71 6.33 -4.22 -2.87
CA THR A 71 5.39 -4.57 -3.94
C THR A 71 4.13 -5.24 -3.39
N VAL A 72 4.28 -6.24 -2.50
CA VAL A 72 3.13 -6.94 -1.91
C VAL A 72 2.33 -6.01 -0.99
N ALA A 73 2.99 -5.18 -0.18
CA ALA A 73 2.31 -4.22 0.69
C ALA A 73 1.55 -3.15 -0.10
N THR A 74 2.13 -2.59 -1.15
CA THR A 74 1.46 -1.63 -2.05
C THR A 74 0.29 -2.29 -2.76
N PHE A 75 0.41 -3.55 -3.18
CA PHE A 75 -0.71 -4.32 -3.75
C PHE A 75 -1.88 -4.47 -2.76
N ILE A 76 -1.60 -4.73 -1.48
CA ILE A 76 -2.64 -4.79 -0.44
C ILE A 76 -3.34 -3.44 -0.29
N VAL A 77 -2.57 -2.34 -0.22
CA VAL A 77 -3.14 -0.98 -0.14
C VAL A 77 -3.94 -0.63 -1.41
N GLU A 78 -3.48 -1.03 -2.60
CA GLU A 78 -4.25 -0.88 -3.84
C GLU A 78 -5.60 -1.59 -3.74
N LYS A 79 -5.62 -2.86 -3.30
CA LYS A 79 -6.87 -3.62 -3.15
C LYS A 79 -7.83 -2.98 -2.15
N ILE A 80 -7.31 -2.45 -1.04
CA ILE A 80 -8.12 -1.68 -0.08
C ILE A 80 -8.68 -0.42 -0.73
N LEU A 81 -7.87 0.34 -1.48
CA LEU A 81 -8.33 1.56 -2.15
C LEU A 81 -9.37 1.28 -3.24
N LEU A 82 -9.25 0.16 -3.96
CA LEU A 82 -10.21 -0.24 -5.00
C LEU A 82 -11.61 -0.48 -4.43
N ASP A 83 -11.71 -0.96 -3.18
CA ASP A 83 -12.98 -1.06 -2.48
C ASP A 83 -13.52 0.32 -2.04
N ASN A 84 -14.84 0.49 -2.09
CA ASN A 84 -15.47 1.78 -1.76
C ASN A 84 -15.37 2.11 -0.26
N LEU A 85 -15.49 1.12 0.63
CA LEU A 85 -15.32 1.33 2.07
C LEU A 85 -13.87 1.68 2.39
N GLY A 86 -12.92 1.03 1.72
CA GLY A 86 -11.49 1.33 1.90
C GLY A 86 -11.10 2.72 1.42
N LEU A 87 -11.57 3.14 0.24
CA LEU A 87 -11.36 4.52 -0.24
C LEU A 87 -11.97 5.54 0.73
N GLN A 88 -13.20 5.32 1.20
CA GLN A 88 -13.84 6.20 2.17
C GLN A 88 -13.08 6.24 3.49
N HIS A 89 -12.57 5.10 3.97
CA HIS A 89 -11.81 5.01 5.21
C HIS A 89 -10.50 5.79 5.15
N ILE A 90 -9.75 5.67 4.05
CA ILE A 90 -8.47 6.37 3.84
C ILE A 90 -8.72 7.88 3.65
N CYS A 91 -9.73 8.26 2.88
CA CYS A 91 -10.08 9.66 2.64
C CYS A 91 -11.00 10.26 3.73
N ALA A 92 -11.22 9.55 4.85
CA ALA A 92 -12.11 10.00 5.91
C ALA A 92 -11.58 11.26 6.60
N THR A 93 -10.27 11.26 6.92
CA THR A 93 -9.57 12.36 7.57
C THR A 93 -8.34 12.76 6.76
N PHE A 94 -7.86 13.98 7.00
CA PHE A 94 -6.68 14.49 6.31
C PHE A 94 -5.42 13.71 6.68
N GLU A 95 -5.29 13.31 7.94
CA GLU A 95 -4.14 12.57 8.47
C GLU A 95 -3.98 11.20 7.82
N ARG A 96 -5.09 10.45 7.67
CA ARG A 96 -5.08 9.15 7.00
C ARG A 96 -4.72 9.27 5.52
N PHE A 97 -5.29 10.28 4.86
CA PHE A 97 -5.01 10.55 3.46
C PHE A 97 -3.53 10.90 3.23
N ILE A 98 -2.99 11.85 4.01
CA ILE A 98 -1.59 12.27 3.90
C ILE A 98 -0.63 11.13 4.24
N ALA A 99 -0.92 10.32 5.25
CA ALA A 99 -0.07 9.16 5.58
C ALA A 99 0.11 8.21 4.38
N VAL A 100 -0.94 7.99 3.57
CA VAL A 100 -0.85 7.17 2.36
C VAL A 100 -0.11 7.92 1.25
N VAL A 101 -0.44 9.19 1.01
CA VAL A 101 0.14 9.97 -0.09
C VAL A 101 1.62 10.24 0.09
N ASP A 102 2.07 10.53 1.30
CA ASP A 102 3.48 10.81 1.61
C ASP A 102 4.34 9.55 1.39
N VAL A 103 3.87 8.39 1.84
CA VAL A 103 4.56 7.11 1.61
C VAL A 103 4.64 6.81 0.11
N LEU A 104 3.53 6.95 -0.64
CA LEU A 104 3.55 6.76 -2.09
C LEU A 104 4.53 7.72 -2.79
N ALA A 105 4.58 8.99 -2.36
CA ALA A 105 5.47 9.99 -2.93
C ALA A 105 6.94 9.64 -2.66
N ASN A 106 7.27 9.25 -1.43
CA ASN A 106 8.61 8.82 -1.06
C ASN A 106 9.04 7.59 -1.85
N MET A 107 8.15 6.61 -2.03
CA MET A 107 8.45 5.43 -2.86
C MET A 107 8.77 5.79 -4.31
N VAL A 108 8.04 6.73 -4.92
CA VAL A 108 8.34 7.20 -6.27
C VAL A 108 9.75 7.76 -6.35
N VAL A 109 10.18 8.55 -5.35
CA VAL A 109 11.51 9.16 -5.31
C VAL A 109 12.60 8.11 -5.06
N SER A 110 12.38 7.17 -4.13
CA SER A 110 13.36 6.13 -3.79
C SER A 110 13.62 5.12 -4.91
N HIS A 111 12.68 4.97 -5.85
CA HIS A 111 12.78 4.00 -6.95
C HIS A 111 13.13 4.67 -8.30
N VAL A 112 13.63 5.90 -8.31
CA VAL A 112 14.04 6.57 -9.57
C VAL A 112 15.27 5.89 -10.21
N GLU A 113 16.28 5.54 -9.42
CA GLU A 113 17.53 4.97 -9.95
C GLU A 113 17.41 3.50 -10.37
N GLN A 114 16.60 2.74 -9.63
CA GLN A 114 16.33 1.32 -9.89
C GLN A 114 14.82 1.08 -9.89
N PRO A 115 14.14 1.49 -10.97
CA PRO A 115 12.69 1.41 -11.02
C PRO A 115 12.19 -0.03 -11.14
N SER A 116 11.16 -0.34 -10.37
CA SER A 116 10.42 -1.59 -10.48
C SER A 116 9.07 -1.36 -11.17
N THR A 117 8.91 -1.89 -12.39
CA THR A 117 7.66 -1.74 -13.16
C THR A 117 6.44 -2.27 -12.41
N ARG A 118 6.60 -3.36 -11.65
CA ARG A 118 5.52 -3.96 -10.87
C ARG A 118 5.09 -3.05 -9.74
N LEU A 119 6.05 -2.55 -8.97
CA LEU A 119 5.77 -1.64 -7.86
C LEU A 119 5.17 -0.32 -8.35
N LEU A 120 5.75 0.27 -9.40
CA LEU A 120 5.28 1.52 -9.98
C LEU A 120 3.84 1.41 -10.50
N LYS A 121 3.48 0.27 -11.12
CA LYS A 121 2.11 -0.01 -11.54
C LYS A 121 1.13 0.04 -10.37
N HIS A 122 1.48 -0.54 -9.22
CA HIS A 122 0.63 -0.47 -8.03
C HIS A 122 0.53 0.96 -7.47
N ILE A 123 1.64 1.70 -7.41
CA ILE A 123 1.67 3.11 -6.98
C ILE A 123 0.75 3.98 -7.84
N ILE A 124 0.85 3.86 -9.17
CA ILE A 124 0.02 4.63 -10.12
C ILE A 124 -1.46 4.32 -9.92
N ARG A 125 -1.82 3.05 -9.71
CA ARG A 125 -3.21 2.65 -9.46
C ARG A 125 -3.76 3.19 -8.15
N CYS A 126 -2.94 3.26 -7.10
CA CYS A 126 -3.32 3.93 -5.85
C CYS A 126 -3.63 5.41 -6.09
N TYR A 127 -2.76 6.14 -6.78
CA TYR A 127 -3.02 7.55 -7.10
C TYR A 127 -4.27 7.76 -7.99
N LEU A 128 -4.46 6.90 -9.00
CA LEU A 128 -5.65 6.92 -9.86
C LEU A 128 -6.91 6.77 -9.02
N ARG A 129 -6.98 5.74 -8.18
CA ARG A 129 -8.15 5.47 -7.35
C ARG A 129 -8.39 6.58 -6.30
N LEU A 130 -7.34 7.13 -5.71
CA LEU A 130 -7.47 8.30 -4.82
C LEU A 130 -8.04 9.52 -5.55
N SER A 131 -7.69 9.72 -6.82
CA SER A 131 -8.18 10.86 -7.62
C SER A 131 -9.68 10.81 -7.93
N GLU A 132 -10.31 9.66 -7.77
CA GLU A 132 -11.77 9.49 -7.89
C GLU A 132 -12.53 10.03 -6.67
N ASN A 133 -11.84 10.31 -5.56
CA ASN A 133 -12.43 11.02 -4.42
C ASN A 133 -12.27 12.54 -4.59
N GLY A 134 -13.36 13.30 -4.61
CA GLY A 134 -13.32 14.74 -4.89
C GLY A 134 -12.46 15.59 -3.94
N ARG A 135 -12.29 15.18 -2.66
CA ARG A 135 -11.39 15.87 -1.71
C ARG A 135 -9.93 15.53 -1.98
N ALA A 136 -9.63 14.24 -2.13
CA ALA A 136 -8.29 13.76 -2.44
C ALA A 136 -7.80 14.28 -3.80
N CYS A 137 -8.65 14.31 -4.82
CA CYS A 137 -8.35 14.85 -6.14
C CYS A 137 -7.81 16.28 -6.07
N LYS A 138 -8.51 17.17 -5.34
CA LYS A 138 -8.06 18.55 -5.13
C LYS A 138 -6.69 18.60 -4.46
N ALA A 139 -6.44 17.79 -3.44
CA ALA A 139 -5.14 17.74 -2.78
C ALA A 139 -4.03 17.21 -3.71
N LEU A 140 -4.32 16.18 -4.50
CA LEU A 140 -3.37 15.57 -5.44
C LEU A 140 -2.97 16.50 -6.58
N THR A 141 -3.80 17.47 -6.98
CA THR A 141 -3.39 18.46 -8.00
C THR A 141 -2.10 19.20 -7.62
N ARG A 142 -1.88 19.42 -6.32
CA ARG A 142 -0.67 20.05 -5.77
C ARG A 142 0.34 19.05 -5.23
N GLY A 143 -0.11 17.86 -4.81
CA GLY A 143 0.72 16.85 -4.12
C GLY A 143 1.25 15.70 -4.99
N LEU A 144 0.91 15.61 -6.28
CA LEU A 144 1.41 14.51 -7.12
C LEU A 144 2.93 14.67 -7.41
N PRO A 145 3.76 13.64 -7.16
CA PRO A 145 5.20 13.71 -7.38
C PRO A 145 5.58 14.14 -8.81
N ALA A 146 6.52 15.09 -8.92
CA ALA A 146 6.99 15.59 -10.22
C ALA A 146 7.56 14.48 -11.12
N LYS A 147 8.17 13.46 -10.52
CA LYS A 147 8.73 12.28 -11.21
C LYS A 147 7.69 11.45 -11.97
N LEU A 148 6.41 11.54 -11.60
CA LEU A 148 5.32 10.92 -12.36
C LEU A 148 4.89 11.77 -13.57
N LYS A 149 5.37 13.01 -13.70
CA LYS A 149 4.97 13.97 -14.74
C LYS A 149 6.11 14.35 -15.70
N ASP A 150 7.36 14.25 -15.28
CA ASP A 150 8.54 14.76 -16.00
C ASP A 150 9.14 13.76 -17.01
N GLY A 151 8.51 12.60 -17.19
CA GLY A 151 8.99 11.57 -18.09
C GLY A 151 10.06 10.64 -17.53
N THR A 152 10.38 10.73 -16.23
CA THR A 152 11.36 9.87 -15.54
C THR A 152 11.13 8.37 -15.82
N PHE A 153 9.87 7.94 -15.93
CA PHE A 153 9.51 6.53 -16.08
C PHE A 153 9.08 6.11 -17.50
N ILE A 154 9.28 6.96 -18.52
CA ILE A 154 8.85 6.67 -19.91
C ILE A 154 9.56 5.45 -20.50
N LEU A 155 10.80 5.16 -20.09
CA LEU A 155 11.58 4.02 -20.60
C LEU A 155 11.14 2.66 -20.03
N LEU A 156 10.10 2.61 -19.19
CA LEU A 156 9.59 1.38 -18.55
C LEU A 156 8.31 0.81 -19.19
N SER A 157 7.73 1.52 -20.17
CA SER A 157 6.54 1.11 -20.94
C SER A 157 6.93 0.35 -22.20
#